data_AF-A0A3M1AS71-F1
#
_entry.id   AF-A0A3M1AS71-F1
#
_cell.length_a   1.000
_cell.length_b   1.000
_cell.length_c   1.000
_cell.angle_alpha   90.00
_cell.angle_beta   90.00
_cell.angle_gamma   90.00
#
_symmetry.space_group_name_H-M   'P 1'
#
loop_
_entity.id
_entity.type
_entity.pdbx_description
1 polymer ?
#
loop_
_entity_poly.entity_id
_entity_poly.type
_entity_poly.pdbx_seq_one_letter_code
_entity_poly.pdbx_strand_id
1 'polypeptide(L)'
;MLFKPRLKWLTALVLSSAFLLPRLTSAQIRSHEIGRLWDSFFPTESLPEYAPVQNQMTYPAGDFSSQRNKNLEGRGLWIGVTNWTDKDNRFFSKYVSENGILNFDSPIFVSKISNKKMVKNRLPTVRVNGTQEKRVLDARSGSGIRRVKSLSTDEQIETIWATNVGIQVKRHTYAMANQNHNSYIVLEYTFTNNGSIDSDPKTAELGQQDLQGVYFGFLYSIIPSGDRGNLQVRERDEWAHYYGNQPGDSLRGLWYVYDGDAQTKIIDDIGDPDDKTGEFLATQYVGIGVLHADRAYNAEEDDPAQPATVDFTPLSNLKTHGSYSDDEMYLDLASGKQSQGTDTGEYQRPTNPAIQAPIVMMAFGPYDIPFGEDVRIVLYEAIGSIARPVAIQAGQDWKNGSLSFNGLSGDQAKDALVGTGKDSLAQIASHAEFAWQRGLGTLPKPPRAPNLQIESGPGKIVLK
;
A
#
# COMPACT_ATOMS: atom_id res chain seq x y z
N MET A 1 33.46 59.79 29.31
CA MET A 1 34.57 59.81 28.33
C MET A 1 34.71 58.40 27.77
N LEU A 2 34.71 58.28 26.44
CA LEU A 2 34.37 57.10 25.66
C LEU A 2 35.30 55.88 25.87
N PHE A 3 34.71 54.71 26.11
CA PHE A 3 35.34 53.41 25.82
C PHE A 3 35.06 53.04 24.35
N LYS A 4 36.13 52.90 23.55
CA LYS A 4 36.12 52.27 22.22
C LYS A 4 36.45 50.78 22.37
N PRO A 5 35.73 49.84 21.73
CA PRO A 5 36.26 48.51 21.48
C PRO A 5 37.05 48.49 20.16
N ARG A 6 38.25 47.92 20.20
CA ARG A 6 39.04 47.59 19.01
C ARG A 6 38.58 46.25 18.45
N LEU A 7 38.02 46.31 17.24
CA LEU A 7 37.65 45.18 16.39
C LEU A 7 38.94 44.42 15.98
N LYS A 8 39.09 43.16 16.41
CA LYS A 8 40.06 42.23 15.83
C LYS A 8 39.32 41.27 14.91
N TRP A 9 39.89 41.15 13.71
CA TRP A 9 39.44 40.36 12.59
C TRP A 9 39.39 38.87 12.95
N LEU A 10 38.22 38.24 12.77
CA LEU A 10 38.13 36.81 12.53
C LEU A 10 37.69 36.61 11.07
N THR A 11 38.56 35.99 10.31
CA THR A 11 38.39 35.54 8.94
C THR A 11 37.13 34.66 8.85
N ALA A 12 36.14 35.13 8.09
CA ALA A 12 34.95 34.37 7.76
C ALA A 12 35.31 33.24 6.79
N LEU A 13 35.37 32.01 7.29
CA LEU A 13 35.31 30.82 6.45
C LEU A 13 33.82 30.54 6.21
N VAL A 14 33.26 31.19 5.19
CA VAL A 14 31.94 30.86 4.66
C VAL A 14 32.09 29.53 3.93
N LEU A 15 32.01 28.43 4.70
CA LEU A 15 31.75 27.12 4.15
C LEU A 15 30.31 27.15 3.66
N SER A 16 30.18 27.17 2.34
CA SER A 16 28.95 26.94 1.60
C SER A 16 28.26 25.68 2.11
N SER A 17 27.30 25.84 3.01
CA SER A 17 26.23 24.89 3.27
C SER A 17 25.28 24.90 2.07
N ALA A 18 25.80 24.45 0.93
CA ALA A 18 24.95 23.98 -0.14
C ALA A 18 24.12 22.84 0.45
N PHE A 19 22.80 23.06 0.49
CA PHE A 19 21.77 22.11 0.84
C PHE A 19 22.12 20.70 0.34
N LEU A 20 22.68 19.88 1.23
CA LEU A 20 22.67 18.43 1.11
C LEU A 20 21.26 17.98 1.49
N LEU A 21 20.30 18.22 0.60
CA LEU A 21 19.07 17.42 0.60
C LEU A 21 19.48 15.94 0.52
N PRO A 22 18.84 15.05 1.29
CA PRO A 22 19.38 13.75 1.63
C PRO A 22 19.40 12.84 0.40
N ARG A 23 20.57 12.71 -0.25
CA ARG A 23 20.78 11.67 -1.27
C ARG A 23 20.68 10.25 -0.68
N LEU A 24 20.72 10.11 0.65
CA LEU A 24 20.67 8.83 1.37
C LEU A 24 19.27 8.18 1.39
N THR A 25 18.17 8.95 1.33
CA THR A 25 16.81 8.37 1.45
C THR A 25 16.35 7.66 0.16
N SER A 26 16.75 8.14 -1.02
CA SER A 26 16.34 7.53 -2.30
C SER A 26 16.88 6.10 -2.53
N ALA A 27 17.98 5.73 -1.87
CA ALA A 27 18.64 4.46 -2.09
C ALA A 27 17.84 3.25 -1.55
N GLN A 28 16.88 3.49 -0.65
CA GLN A 28 16.13 2.44 0.07
C GLN A 28 14.72 2.18 -0.44
N ILE A 29 14.21 2.99 -1.37
CA ILE A 29 12.85 2.88 -1.90
C ILE A 29 12.89 2.10 -3.21
N ARG A 30 11.95 1.17 -3.40
CA ARG A 30 11.76 0.43 -4.65
C ARG A 30 10.30 0.49 -5.02
N SER A 31 9.99 0.79 -6.27
CA SER A 31 8.59 0.93 -6.71
C SER A 31 8.30 0.01 -7.87
N HIS A 32 7.09 -0.50 -7.95
CA HIS A 32 6.53 -1.07 -9.16
C HIS A 32 6.05 0.05 -10.06
N GLU A 33 6.61 0.14 -11.28
CA GLU A 33 6.34 1.23 -12.24
C GLU A 33 6.00 0.65 -13.62
N ILE A 34 5.16 -0.37 -13.59
CA ILE A 34 4.69 -1.11 -14.75
C ILE A 34 3.20 -1.34 -14.61
N GLY A 35 2.48 -1.30 -15.73
CA GLY A 35 1.03 -1.47 -15.69
C GLY A 35 0.28 -0.22 -15.24
N ARG A 36 -0.95 -0.45 -14.77
CA ARG A 36 -1.92 0.56 -14.33
C ARG A 36 -1.89 0.82 -12.83
N LEU A 37 -1.40 -0.11 -12.00
CA LEU A 37 -1.21 0.11 -10.56
C LEU A 37 0.29 0.23 -10.26
N TRP A 38 0.71 1.38 -9.74
CA TRP A 38 2.08 1.60 -9.26
C TRP A 38 2.09 1.73 -7.75
N ASP A 39 3.03 1.09 -7.06
CA ASP A 39 3.22 1.27 -5.62
C ASP A 39 4.70 1.24 -5.22
N SER A 40 5.01 1.85 -4.08
CA SER A 40 6.34 1.97 -3.51
C SER A 40 6.50 1.16 -2.23
N PHE A 41 7.59 0.42 -2.18
CA PHE A 41 7.93 -0.52 -1.12
C PHE A 41 9.21 -0.11 -0.42
N PHE A 42 9.11 -0.01 0.91
CA PHE A 42 10.15 0.44 1.81
C PHE A 42 10.80 -0.75 2.54
N PRO A 43 11.97 -0.55 3.18
CA PRO A 43 12.73 -1.65 3.79
C PRO A 43 12.06 -2.44 4.92
N THR A 44 10.95 -1.97 5.48
CA THR A 44 10.32 -2.54 6.70
C THR A 44 8.79 -2.59 6.61
N GLU A 45 8.17 -2.88 5.46
CA GLU A 45 6.70 -2.81 5.25
C GLU A 45 6.08 -1.39 5.35
N SER A 46 6.36 -0.70 6.45
CA SER A 46 5.82 0.59 6.81
C SER A 46 6.03 1.63 5.75
N LEU A 47 5.06 2.51 5.68
CA LEU A 47 5.17 3.78 5.00
C LEU A 47 5.85 4.78 5.95
N PRO A 48 7.14 5.12 5.78
CA PRO A 48 7.83 6.00 6.71
C PRO A 48 7.44 7.46 6.53
N GLU A 49 7.69 8.30 7.54
CA GLU A 49 7.41 9.75 7.49
C GLU A 49 8.13 10.46 6.31
N TYR A 50 9.32 9.97 5.92
CA TYR A 50 10.07 10.51 4.78
C TYR A 50 9.63 9.95 3.42
N ALA A 51 8.57 9.15 3.36
CA ALA A 51 8.11 8.55 2.12
C ALA A 51 7.76 9.65 1.09
N PRO A 52 8.22 9.52 -0.16
CA PRO A 52 7.74 10.36 -1.23
C PRO A 52 6.29 9.99 -1.49
N VAL A 53 5.41 10.83 -1.00
CA VAL A 53 3.95 10.65 -1.02
C VAL A 53 3.39 10.39 -2.44
N GLN A 54 4.15 10.78 -3.46
CA GLN A 54 3.71 10.81 -4.86
C GLN A 54 3.47 9.43 -5.51
N ASN A 55 3.86 8.30 -4.90
CA ASN A 55 3.84 6.96 -5.54
C ASN A 55 3.26 5.84 -4.66
N GLN A 56 2.32 6.15 -3.77
CA GLN A 56 1.74 5.20 -2.82
C GLN A 56 0.39 4.70 -3.37
N MET A 57 0.37 3.49 -3.95
CA MET A 57 -0.80 2.91 -4.64
C MET A 57 -1.44 3.83 -5.70
N THR A 58 -0.67 4.32 -6.68
CA THR A 58 -1.15 5.21 -7.74
C THR A 58 -1.93 4.46 -8.83
N TYR A 59 -3.18 4.89 -9.06
CA TYR A 59 -4.06 4.31 -10.09
C TYR A 59 -5.07 5.32 -10.68
N PRO A 60 -5.23 5.37 -12.02
CA PRO A 60 -4.33 4.80 -13.02
C PRO A 60 -2.92 5.38 -12.94
N ALA A 61 -1.94 4.51 -13.16
CA ALA A 61 -0.53 4.85 -13.10
C ALA A 61 -0.11 5.89 -14.15
N GLY A 62 0.86 6.73 -13.79
CA GLY A 62 1.47 7.71 -14.69
C GLY A 62 0.65 8.99 -14.95
N ASP A 63 -0.63 9.04 -14.55
CA ASP A 63 -1.52 10.21 -14.79
C ASP A 63 -1.39 11.28 -13.68
N PHE A 64 -0.79 10.94 -12.54
CA PHE A 64 -0.89 11.75 -11.32
C PHE A 64 0.45 12.28 -10.77
N SER A 65 1.42 12.58 -11.63
CA SER A 65 2.71 13.10 -11.19
C SER A 65 2.63 14.44 -10.43
N SER A 66 1.51 15.18 -10.55
CA SER A 66 1.28 16.44 -9.84
C SER A 66 0.55 16.28 -8.50
N GLN A 67 0.04 15.09 -8.17
CA GLN A 67 -0.59 14.83 -6.87
C GLN A 67 0.48 14.54 -5.81
N ARG A 68 0.38 15.21 -4.66
CA ARG A 68 1.17 14.98 -3.46
C ARG A 68 0.76 13.67 -2.80
N ASN A 69 -0.48 13.52 -2.36
CA ASN A 69 -1.04 12.28 -1.80
C ASN A 69 -1.70 11.40 -2.87
N LYS A 70 -1.75 10.09 -2.59
CA LYS A 70 -2.27 9.04 -3.46
C LYS A 70 -3.24 8.15 -2.65
N ASN A 71 -3.49 6.92 -3.09
CA ASN A 71 -4.51 6.07 -2.48
C ASN A 71 -4.11 5.48 -1.11
N LEU A 72 -2.83 5.53 -0.74
CA LEU A 72 -2.31 4.94 0.49
C LEU A 72 -1.65 6.01 1.37
N GLU A 73 -2.21 6.26 2.55
CA GLU A 73 -1.65 7.19 3.55
C GLU A 73 -0.80 6.48 4.60
N GLY A 74 -0.97 5.17 4.77
CA GLY A 74 -0.24 4.41 5.78
C GLY A 74 -0.34 2.92 5.54
N ARG A 75 0.75 2.21 5.82
CA ARG A 75 0.82 0.74 5.79
C ARG A 75 1.64 0.26 6.97
N GLY A 76 1.31 -0.90 7.53
CA GLY A 76 1.97 -1.45 8.69
C GLY A 76 1.85 -2.97 8.80
N LEU A 77 2.72 -3.54 9.63
CA LEU A 77 2.69 -4.94 10.03
C LEU A 77 2.90 -5.01 11.53
N TRP A 78 1.96 -5.59 12.25
CA TRP A 78 2.11 -5.94 13.65
C TRP A 78 2.33 -7.43 13.81
N ILE A 79 3.20 -7.81 14.73
CA ILE A 79 3.42 -9.20 15.09
C ILE A 79 3.15 -9.36 16.58
N GLY A 80 2.01 -9.96 16.90
CA GLY A 80 1.65 -10.32 18.28
C GLY A 80 2.17 -11.70 18.63
N VAL A 81 2.61 -11.91 19.87
CA VAL A 81 3.07 -13.20 20.40
C VAL A 81 2.68 -13.33 21.87
N THR A 82 2.51 -14.56 22.35
CA THR A 82 2.27 -14.86 23.77
C THR A 82 3.45 -15.53 24.43
N ASN A 83 3.56 -15.39 25.75
CA ASN A 83 4.57 -16.04 26.59
C ASN A 83 6.02 -15.83 26.07
N TRP A 84 6.33 -14.60 25.70
CA TRP A 84 7.59 -14.25 25.03
C TRP A 84 8.59 -13.62 26.00
N THR A 85 9.89 -13.84 25.77
CA THR A 85 10.96 -13.27 26.59
C THR A 85 11.93 -12.48 25.73
N ASP A 86 12.16 -11.22 26.09
CA ASP A 86 13.04 -10.33 25.34
C ASP A 86 14.54 -10.63 25.54
N LYS A 87 15.38 -9.90 24.80
CA LYS A 87 16.85 -9.98 24.87
C LYS A 87 17.43 -9.68 26.26
N ASP A 88 16.68 -8.97 27.09
CA ASP A 88 17.08 -8.55 28.44
C ASP A 88 16.53 -9.53 29.50
N ASN A 89 15.99 -10.68 29.08
CA ASN A 89 15.35 -11.73 29.89
C ASN A 89 14.09 -11.27 30.64
N ARG A 90 13.39 -10.26 30.13
CA ARG A 90 12.08 -9.85 30.64
C ARG A 90 10.97 -10.66 29.97
N PHE A 91 10.13 -11.27 30.80
CA PHE A 91 8.97 -12.02 30.34
C PHE A 91 7.75 -11.12 30.07
N PHE A 92 7.01 -11.44 29.01
CA PHE A 92 5.77 -10.83 28.61
C PHE A 92 4.71 -11.90 28.37
N SER A 93 3.55 -11.78 29.02
CA SER A 93 2.39 -12.65 28.74
C SER A 93 1.89 -12.49 27.31
N LYS A 94 1.87 -11.25 26.83
CA LYS A 94 1.64 -10.87 25.43
C LYS A 94 2.60 -9.76 25.07
N TYR A 95 3.04 -9.74 23.82
CA TYR A 95 3.92 -8.72 23.28
C TYR A 95 3.54 -8.44 21.82
N VAL A 96 3.66 -7.18 21.38
CA VAL A 96 3.43 -6.80 19.98
C VAL A 96 4.65 -6.07 19.42
N SER A 97 5.28 -6.62 18.39
CA SER A 97 6.20 -5.85 17.56
C SER A 97 5.39 -4.93 16.65
N GLU A 98 5.50 -3.61 16.85
CA GLU A 98 4.71 -2.63 16.12
C GLU A 98 5.49 -1.95 14.99
N ASN A 99 4.90 -1.86 13.81
CA ASN A 99 5.49 -1.19 12.65
C ASN A 99 4.38 -0.62 11.75
N GLY A 100 4.46 0.66 11.37
CA GLY A 100 3.47 1.33 10.50
C GLY A 100 2.82 2.60 11.04
N ILE A 101 1.49 2.70 10.95
CA ILE A 101 0.68 3.94 10.87
C ILE A 101 0.93 5.02 11.95
N LEU A 102 1.51 4.68 13.11
CA LEU A 102 1.89 5.66 14.16
C LEU A 102 3.34 5.55 14.65
N ASN A 103 4.01 4.41 14.45
CA ASN A 103 5.41 4.17 14.84
C ASN A 103 6.37 4.02 13.64
N PHE A 104 5.88 4.25 12.42
CA PHE A 104 6.58 4.20 11.15
C PHE A 104 7.56 3.02 11.06
N ASP A 105 8.82 3.28 10.72
CA ASP A 105 9.93 2.33 10.66
C ASP A 105 10.82 2.41 11.91
N SER A 106 10.21 2.56 13.10
CA SER A 106 10.93 2.73 14.36
C SER A 106 11.95 1.60 14.60
N PRO A 107 13.23 1.95 14.85
CA PRO A 107 14.29 0.97 15.08
C PRO A 107 14.16 0.23 16.41
N ILE A 108 13.19 0.60 17.25
CA ILE A 108 12.85 -0.13 18.48
C ILE A 108 12.23 -1.49 18.13
N PHE A 109 11.43 -1.53 17.06
CA PHE A 109 10.66 -2.71 16.69
C PHE A 109 11.24 -3.45 15.48
N VAL A 110 11.91 -2.75 14.57
CA VAL A 110 12.36 -3.37 13.31
C VAL A 110 13.77 -2.96 12.89
N SER A 111 14.46 -3.93 12.29
CA SER A 111 15.81 -3.78 11.77
C SER A 111 15.84 -4.06 10.27
N LYS A 112 16.24 -3.06 9.48
CA LYS A 112 16.30 -3.12 8.01
C LYS A 112 17.43 -4.05 7.57
N ILE A 113 17.15 -5.06 6.74
CA ILE A 113 18.18 -5.96 6.19
C ILE A 113 18.43 -5.67 4.70
N SER A 114 17.40 -5.75 3.85
CA SER A 114 17.57 -5.47 2.42
C SER A 114 16.30 -5.04 1.70
N ASN A 115 16.45 -4.24 0.63
CA ASN A 115 15.38 -3.90 -0.30
C ASN A 115 15.90 -3.84 -1.74
N LYS A 116 15.54 -4.82 -2.56
CA LYS A 116 16.12 -5.08 -3.89
C LYS A 116 15.03 -5.16 -4.95
N LYS A 117 15.19 -4.39 -6.04
CA LYS A 117 14.31 -4.51 -7.21
C LYS A 117 14.97 -5.38 -8.27
N MET A 118 14.20 -6.32 -8.78
CA MET A 118 14.55 -7.20 -9.87
C MET A 118 13.59 -6.98 -11.03
N VAL A 119 14.13 -6.93 -12.25
CA VAL A 119 13.33 -6.74 -13.46
C VAL A 119 13.68 -7.77 -14.53
N LYS A 120 12.67 -8.26 -15.24
CA LYS A 120 12.85 -9.23 -16.33
C LYS A 120 13.42 -8.52 -17.56
N ASN A 121 12.76 -7.43 -17.93
CA ASN A 121 13.14 -6.54 -19.01
C ASN A 121 13.31 -5.12 -18.47
N ARG A 122 14.29 -4.40 -19.02
CA ARG A 122 14.34 -2.94 -18.81
C ARG A 122 13.22 -2.30 -19.64
N LEU A 123 12.51 -1.32 -19.10
CA LEU A 123 11.53 -0.55 -19.87
C LEU A 123 12.22 0.10 -21.09
N PRO A 124 11.47 0.36 -22.18
CA PRO A 124 12.03 0.88 -23.43
C PRO A 124 12.68 2.25 -23.27
N THR A 125 13.65 2.53 -24.14
CA THR A 125 14.21 3.87 -24.30
C THR A 125 13.28 4.70 -25.19
N VAL A 126 12.86 5.86 -24.71
CA VAL A 126 12.09 6.83 -25.50
C VAL A 126 12.97 8.05 -25.75
N ARG A 127 13.08 8.47 -27.01
CA ARG A 127 13.78 9.70 -27.40
C ARG A 127 12.82 10.63 -28.10
N VAL A 128 12.77 11.89 -27.70
CA VAL A 128 12.00 12.96 -28.34
C VAL A 128 12.99 14.01 -28.85
N ASN A 129 13.01 14.27 -30.16
CA ASN A 129 13.91 15.21 -30.81
C ASN A 129 15.39 15.00 -30.42
N GLY A 130 15.84 13.74 -30.46
CA GLY A 130 17.20 13.34 -30.08
C GLY A 130 17.48 13.31 -28.57
N THR A 131 16.59 13.88 -27.75
CA THR A 131 16.70 13.91 -26.29
C THR A 131 16.06 12.68 -25.69
N GLN A 132 16.80 11.92 -24.90
CA GLN A 132 16.23 10.78 -24.18
C GLN A 132 15.29 11.27 -23.06
N GLU A 133 14.08 10.72 -23.06
CA GLU A 133 13.12 10.86 -21.98
C GLU A 133 13.75 10.34 -20.69
N LYS A 134 13.85 11.22 -19.69
CA LYS A 134 14.29 10.87 -18.34
C LYS A 134 13.04 10.83 -17.48
N ARG A 135 12.59 9.65 -17.07
CA ARG A 135 11.53 9.60 -16.05
C ARG A 135 12.16 9.93 -14.72
N VAL A 136 11.54 10.84 -13.97
CA VAL A 136 12.04 11.31 -12.67
C VAL A 136 12.17 10.17 -11.66
N LEU A 137 11.37 9.11 -11.82
CA LEU A 137 11.35 7.95 -10.94
C LEU A 137 11.92 6.68 -11.58
N ASP A 138 12.36 6.79 -12.83
CA ASP A 138 13.05 5.71 -13.51
C ASP A 138 14.42 5.45 -12.89
N ALA A 139 14.45 4.55 -11.92
CA ALA A 139 15.64 4.02 -11.32
C ALA A 139 16.29 2.87 -12.16
N ARG A 140 15.89 2.63 -13.42
CA ARG A 140 16.35 1.50 -14.30
C ARG A 140 17.86 1.48 -14.58
N SER A 141 18.59 2.51 -14.20
CA SER A 141 20.04 2.54 -14.16
C SER A 141 20.52 3.13 -12.85
N GLY A 142 20.94 2.24 -11.94
CA GLY A 142 21.53 2.55 -10.65
C GLY A 142 22.07 1.27 -10.03
N SER A 143 22.93 1.39 -9.01
CA SER A 143 23.62 0.27 -8.35
C SER A 143 22.68 -0.74 -7.63
N GLY A 144 21.36 -0.51 -7.62
CA GLY A 144 20.38 -1.30 -6.86
C GLY A 144 19.32 -2.08 -7.67
N ILE A 145 19.35 -2.04 -9.01
CA ILE A 145 18.40 -2.80 -9.85
C ILE A 145 19.09 -3.95 -10.57
N ARG A 146 18.62 -5.17 -10.34
CA ARG A 146 19.16 -6.39 -10.94
C ARG A 146 18.26 -6.86 -12.09
N ARG A 147 18.83 -7.08 -13.27
CA ARG A 147 18.11 -7.76 -14.35
C ARG A 147 18.18 -9.28 -14.14
N VAL A 148 17.03 -9.95 -14.10
CA VAL A 148 16.93 -11.40 -13.90
C VAL A 148 15.99 -11.99 -14.95
N LYS A 149 16.53 -12.69 -15.94
CA LYS A 149 15.73 -13.21 -17.08
C LYS A 149 14.73 -14.31 -16.67
N SER A 150 15.03 -15.03 -15.60
CA SER A 150 14.25 -16.16 -15.09
C SER A 150 13.09 -15.74 -14.18
N LEU A 151 12.84 -14.44 -13.96
CA LEU A 151 11.72 -13.99 -13.15
C LEU A 151 10.39 -14.49 -13.71
N SER A 152 9.50 -14.92 -12.81
CA SER A 152 8.13 -15.31 -13.13
C SER A 152 7.35 -14.13 -13.71
N THR A 153 7.45 -12.96 -13.09
CA THR A 153 6.79 -11.71 -13.48
C THR A 153 7.74 -10.71 -14.16
N ASP A 154 7.24 -9.53 -14.55
CA ASP A 154 8.04 -8.49 -15.21
C ASP A 154 8.88 -7.69 -14.22
N GLU A 155 8.33 -7.40 -13.05
CA GLU A 155 9.03 -6.81 -11.92
C GLU A 155 8.79 -7.61 -10.64
N GLN A 156 9.82 -7.69 -9.81
CA GLN A 156 9.76 -8.22 -8.45
C GLN A 156 10.56 -7.33 -7.50
N ILE A 157 10.05 -7.06 -6.30
CA ILE A 157 10.82 -6.43 -5.23
C ILE A 157 10.96 -7.43 -4.10
N GLU A 158 12.17 -7.62 -3.61
CA GLU A 158 12.48 -8.41 -2.42
C GLU A 158 12.84 -7.47 -1.28
N THR A 159 12.08 -7.54 -0.20
CA THR A 159 12.35 -6.82 1.05
C THR A 159 12.58 -7.83 2.16
N ILE A 160 13.62 -7.62 2.98
CA ILE A 160 13.91 -8.44 4.16
C ILE A 160 14.17 -7.49 5.33
N TRP A 161 13.55 -7.77 6.47
CA TRP A 161 13.79 -7.09 7.75
C TRP A 161 13.60 -8.06 8.91
N ALA A 162 14.22 -7.74 10.05
CA ALA A 162 13.99 -8.43 11.31
C ALA A 162 13.05 -7.60 12.18
N THR A 163 12.34 -8.27 13.08
CA THR A 163 11.50 -7.64 14.11
C THR A 163 12.04 -7.95 15.50
N ASN A 164 11.73 -7.12 16.48
CA ASN A 164 12.21 -7.29 17.85
C ASN A 164 11.63 -8.52 18.58
N VAL A 165 10.63 -9.20 18.01
CA VAL A 165 10.15 -10.52 18.45
C VAL A 165 10.97 -11.72 17.94
N GLY A 166 11.96 -11.52 17.07
CA GLY A 166 12.77 -12.60 16.51
C GLY A 166 12.24 -13.26 15.24
N ILE A 167 11.28 -12.60 14.57
CA ILE A 167 10.79 -13.02 13.26
C ILE A 167 11.50 -12.21 12.18
N GLN A 168 12.17 -12.91 11.27
CA GLN A 168 12.61 -12.32 10.01
C GLN A 168 11.46 -12.37 9.02
N VAL A 169 11.07 -11.21 8.51
CA VAL A 169 10.08 -11.09 7.45
C VAL A 169 10.79 -10.96 6.11
N LYS A 170 10.42 -11.83 5.18
CA LYS A 170 10.80 -11.73 3.78
C LYS A 170 9.54 -11.48 2.96
N ARG A 171 9.50 -10.37 2.23
CA ARG A 171 8.42 -10.01 1.32
C ARG A 171 8.90 -10.02 -0.12
N HIS A 172 8.18 -10.72 -0.98
CA HIS A 172 8.25 -10.57 -2.42
C HIS A 172 7.00 -9.88 -2.94
N THR A 173 7.17 -8.80 -3.70
CA THR A 173 6.06 -8.16 -4.41
C THR A 173 6.23 -8.36 -5.91
N TYR A 174 5.13 -8.58 -6.63
CA TYR A 174 5.15 -8.95 -8.04
C TYR A 174 4.21 -8.07 -8.87
N ALA A 175 4.71 -7.54 -9.97
CA ALA A 175 3.94 -6.74 -10.94
C ALA A 175 4.20 -7.19 -12.38
N MET A 176 3.18 -7.03 -13.24
CA MET A 176 3.17 -7.53 -14.61
C MET A 176 2.76 -6.43 -15.61
N ALA A 177 3.30 -6.49 -16.83
CA ALA A 177 2.91 -5.61 -17.93
C ALA A 177 1.73 -6.13 -18.75
N ASN A 178 1.36 -7.41 -18.60
CA ASN A 178 0.25 -8.01 -19.34
C ASN A 178 -1.05 -7.21 -19.08
N GLN A 179 -1.71 -6.75 -20.13
CA GLN A 179 -2.90 -5.88 -20.03
C GLN A 179 -4.07 -6.44 -19.21
N ASN A 180 -4.16 -7.76 -19.05
CA ASN A 180 -5.18 -8.41 -18.21
C ASN A 180 -4.73 -8.55 -16.74
N HIS A 181 -3.44 -8.39 -16.46
CA HIS A 181 -2.82 -8.63 -15.16
C HIS A 181 -1.96 -7.46 -14.67
N ASN A 182 -2.23 -6.24 -15.15
CA ASN A 182 -1.41 -5.06 -14.87
C ASN A 182 -2.07 -4.05 -13.92
N SER A 183 -3.16 -4.43 -13.25
CA SER A 183 -3.92 -3.58 -12.33
C SER A 183 -3.92 -4.10 -10.88
N TYR A 184 -3.07 -5.07 -10.57
CA TYR A 184 -2.87 -5.56 -9.21
C TYR A 184 -1.38 -5.84 -8.94
N ILE A 185 -1.01 -5.88 -7.66
CA ILE A 185 0.31 -6.28 -7.17
C ILE A 185 0.08 -7.46 -6.22
N VAL A 186 0.85 -8.55 -6.38
CA VAL A 186 0.83 -9.68 -5.42
C VAL A 186 1.91 -9.46 -4.37
N LEU A 187 1.60 -9.69 -3.10
CA LEU A 187 2.50 -9.54 -1.97
C LEU A 187 2.60 -10.89 -1.25
N GLU A 188 3.75 -11.55 -1.36
CA GLU A 188 4.05 -12.82 -0.70
C GLU A 188 4.99 -12.57 0.48
N TYR A 189 4.56 -12.98 1.67
CA TYR A 189 5.30 -12.86 2.92
C TYR A 189 5.69 -14.25 3.41
N THR A 190 6.94 -14.38 3.86
CA THR A 190 7.44 -15.50 4.65
C THR A 190 7.92 -14.96 5.99
N PHE A 191 7.40 -15.52 7.07
CA PHE A 191 7.71 -15.14 8.45
C PHE A 191 8.51 -16.26 9.10
N THR A 192 9.83 -16.10 9.20
CA THR A 192 10.72 -17.12 9.78
C THR A 192 11.06 -16.77 11.21
N ASN A 193 10.77 -17.67 12.16
CA ASN A 193 11.27 -17.54 13.53
C ASN A 193 12.75 -17.93 13.56
N ASN A 194 13.66 -16.96 13.61
CA ASN A 194 15.10 -17.22 13.69
C ASN A 194 15.77 -16.56 14.90
N GLY A 195 14.99 -15.94 15.79
CA GLY A 195 15.47 -15.27 17.00
C GLY A 195 16.33 -14.03 16.76
N SER A 196 16.50 -13.60 15.50
CA SER A 196 17.30 -12.45 15.11
C SER A 196 16.49 -11.17 15.23
N ILE A 197 17.05 -10.14 15.86
CA ILE A 197 16.39 -8.83 16.05
C ILE A 197 17.11 -7.68 15.34
N ASP A 198 18.26 -7.96 14.74
CA ASP A 198 19.12 -6.95 14.12
C ASP A 198 19.28 -7.16 12.61
N SER A 199 20.27 -6.49 12.00
CA SER A 199 20.50 -6.57 10.55
C SER A 199 21.31 -7.80 10.11
N ASP A 200 21.84 -8.61 11.04
CA ASP A 200 22.54 -9.87 10.77
C ASP A 200 21.63 -11.06 11.09
N PRO A 201 20.97 -11.66 10.09
CA PRO A 201 20.00 -12.74 10.33
C PRO A 201 20.63 -14.06 10.77
N LYS A 202 21.96 -14.11 10.96
CA LYS A 202 22.70 -15.30 11.43
C LYS A 202 22.87 -15.31 12.94
N THR A 203 22.65 -14.19 13.61
CA THR A 203 22.65 -14.11 15.06
C THR A 203 21.23 -14.36 15.57
N ALA A 204 21.13 -14.99 16.74
CA ALA A 204 19.86 -15.26 17.41
C ALA A 204 19.93 -14.64 18.80
N GLU A 205 19.77 -13.32 18.87
CA GLU A 205 19.85 -12.56 20.13
C GLU A 205 18.84 -13.04 21.17
N LEU A 206 17.69 -13.55 20.73
CA LEU A 206 16.66 -14.12 21.59
C LEU A 206 16.88 -15.61 21.93
N GLY A 207 17.91 -16.24 21.37
CA GLY A 207 18.13 -17.68 21.45
C GLY A 207 17.14 -18.48 20.60
N GLN A 208 17.00 -19.77 20.92
CA GLN A 208 16.15 -20.71 20.18
C GLN A 208 14.77 -20.84 20.85
N GLN A 209 14.02 -19.74 20.90
CA GLN A 209 12.67 -19.72 21.47
C GLN A 209 11.65 -20.17 20.43
N ASP A 210 10.75 -21.08 20.82
CA ASP A 210 9.53 -21.34 20.06
C ASP A 210 8.52 -20.22 20.33
N LEU A 211 7.88 -19.70 19.29
CA LEU A 211 6.88 -18.64 19.42
C LEU A 211 5.48 -19.25 19.43
N GLN A 212 4.62 -18.79 20.34
CA GLN A 212 3.26 -19.30 20.51
C GLN A 212 2.23 -18.20 20.39
N GLY A 213 1.05 -18.53 19.87
CA GLY A 213 -0.03 -17.56 19.72
C GLY A 213 0.36 -16.39 18.82
N VAL A 214 1.10 -16.67 17.75
CA VAL A 214 1.60 -15.61 16.85
C VAL A 214 0.48 -15.13 15.94
N TYR A 215 0.27 -13.82 15.90
CA TYR A 215 -0.62 -13.17 14.92
C TYR A 215 0.16 -12.19 14.04
N PHE A 216 -0.08 -12.23 12.73
CA PHE A 216 0.42 -11.26 11.76
C PHE A 216 -0.71 -10.31 11.36
N GLY A 217 -0.69 -9.07 11.86
CA GLY A 217 -1.67 -8.03 11.56
C GLY A 217 -1.19 -7.09 10.49
N PHE A 218 -1.84 -7.04 9.34
CA PHE A 218 -1.59 -6.06 8.29
C PHE A 218 -2.51 -4.85 8.48
N LEU A 219 -1.92 -3.65 8.49
CA LEU A 219 -2.65 -2.41 8.70
C LEU A 219 -2.55 -1.52 7.47
N TYR A 220 -3.66 -0.92 7.07
CA TYR A 220 -3.74 0.02 5.95
C TYR A 220 -4.56 1.24 6.31
N SER A 221 -4.05 2.42 5.96
CA SER A 221 -4.78 3.69 5.94
C SER A 221 -4.91 4.11 4.48
N ILE A 222 -6.14 4.15 3.99
CA ILE A 222 -6.46 4.36 2.59
C ILE A 222 -7.22 5.67 2.45
N ILE A 223 -6.84 6.48 1.47
CA ILE A 223 -7.60 7.67 1.05
C ILE A 223 -7.78 7.61 -0.47
N PRO A 224 -8.96 7.23 -0.97
CA PRO A 224 -9.26 7.24 -2.39
C PRO A 224 -8.91 8.59 -3.05
N SER A 225 -8.10 8.55 -4.11
CA SER A 225 -7.53 9.69 -4.85
C SER A 225 -6.56 10.63 -4.13
N GLY A 226 -6.50 10.60 -2.79
CA GLY A 226 -5.65 11.42 -1.94
C GLY A 226 -5.88 12.92 -2.11
N ASP A 227 -5.18 13.53 -3.06
CA ASP A 227 -4.96 14.97 -3.15
C ASP A 227 -6.03 15.77 -3.88
N ARG A 228 -6.58 15.22 -4.98
CA ARG A 228 -7.50 15.98 -5.83
C ARG A 228 -8.95 15.83 -5.37
N GLY A 229 -9.34 14.70 -4.77
CA GLY A 229 -10.64 14.58 -4.11
C GLY A 229 -10.52 14.96 -2.64
N ASN A 230 -10.37 13.94 -1.81
CA ASN A 230 -10.51 13.99 -0.36
C ASN A 230 -9.82 15.19 0.33
N LEU A 231 -8.56 15.49 0.01
CA LEU A 231 -7.85 16.63 0.63
C LEU A 231 -8.24 18.01 0.07
N GLN A 232 -8.72 18.08 -1.17
CA GLN A 232 -9.26 19.31 -1.75
C GLN A 232 -10.59 19.66 -1.09
N VAL A 233 -11.38 18.64 -0.77
CA VAL A 233 -12.72 18.77 -0.17
C VAL A 233 -12.65 18.80 1.37
N ARG A 234 -11.55 18.29 1.96
CA ARG A 234 -11.22 18.26 3.41
C ARG A 234 -12.22 17.47 4.26
N GLU A 235 -12.79 16.42 3.68
CA GLU A 235 -13.67 15.48 4.40
C GLU A 235 -12.96 14.14 4.60
N ARG A 236 -13.43 13.37 5.57
CA ARG A 236 -12.86 12.07 6.00
C ARG A 236 -13.97 11.02 6.00
N ASP A 237 -14.71 10.98 4.92
CA ASP A 237 -15.90 10.17 4.69
C ASP A 237 -15.59 8.89 3.91
N GLU A 238 -14.35 8.41 4.00
CA GLU A 238 -13.98 7.13 3.40
C GLU A 238 -14.72 6.00 4.08
N TRP A 239 -15.37 5.17 3.29
CA TRP A 239 -16.05 3.99 3.80
C TRP A 239 -15.33 2.73 3.37
N ALA A 240 -15.37 1.74 4.26
CA ALA A 240 -14.82 0.43 4.03
C ALA A 240 -15.93 -0.60 3.93
N HIS A 241 -15.70 -1.61 3.10
CA HIS A 241 -16.55 -2.77 2.96
C HIS A 241 -15.71 -4.04 3.05
N TYR A 242 -16.21 -5.08 3.70
CA TYR A 242 -15.60 -6.40 3.65
C TYR A 242 -16.41 -7.36 2.80
N TYR A 243 -15.81 -7.78 1.69
CA TYR A 243 -16.29 -8.86 0.85
C TYR A 243 -15.42 -10.12 1.04
N GLY A 244 -15.96 -11.29 0.75
CA GLY A 244 -15.13 -12.49 0.64
C GLY A 244 -14.96 -13.28 1.92
N ASN A 245 -15.85 -13.07 2.88
CA ASN A 245 -15.97 -13.91 4.08
C ASN A 245 -17.39 -14.45 4.30
N GLN A 246 -18.33 -14.20 3.37
CA GLN A 246 -19.70 -14.69 3.45
C GLN A 246 -19.92 -15.97 2.61
N PRO A 247 -20.87 -16.84 3.01
CA PRO A 247 -21.24 -17.99 2.21
C PRO A 247 -21.67 -17.59 0.79
N GLY A 248 -20.95 -18.11 -0.22
CA GLY A 248 -21.23 -17.84 -1.64
C GLY A 248 -20.39 -16.71 -2.25
N ASP A 249 -19.56 -16.02 -1.46
CA ASP A 249 -18.59 -15.08 -2.02
C ASP A 249 -17.56 -15.80 -2.89
N SER A 250 -17.18 -15.13 -3.98
CA SER A 250 -16.33 -15.71 -5.04
C SER A 250 -14.87 -15.26 -4.98
N LEU A 251 -14.57 -14.22 -4.20
CA LEU A 251 -13.22 -13.71 -3.97
C LEU A 251 -12.94 -13.82 -2.49
N ARG A 252 -11.72 -14.19 -2.11
CA ARG A 252 -11.41 -14.46 -0.70
C ARG A 252 -10.83 -13.22 -0.01
N GLY A 253 -11.44 -12.88 1.13
CA GLY A 253 -10.89 -11.90 2.07
C GLY A 253 -10.69 -10.49 1.47
N LEU A 254 -11.43 -10.13 0.42
CA LEU A 254 -11.32 -8.83 -0.24
C LEU A 254 -12.07 -7.76 0.55
N TRP A 255 -11.36 -6.89 1.23
CA TRP A 255 -11.94 -5.61 1.67
C TRP A 255 -11.53 -4.49 0.73
N TYR A 256 -12.31 -3.42 0.73
CA TYR A 256 -11.98 -2.22 -0.03
C TYR A 256 -12.49 -0.96 0.64
N VAL A 257 -11.84 0.15 0.33
CA VAL A 257 -12.19 1.50 0.77
C VAL A 257 -12.52 2.35 -0.46
N TYR A 258 -13.54 3.19 -0.34
CA TYR A 258 -14.01 4.11 -1.37
C TYR A 258 -14.52 5.41 -0.77
N ASP A 259 -14.69 6.39 -1.63
CA ASP A 259 -15.23 7.71 -1.29
C ASP A 259 -16.73 7.59 -1.03
N GLY A 260 -17.12 7.81 0.24
CA GLY A 260 -18.50 7.73 0.69
C GLY A 260 -19.29 9.00 0.38
N ASP A 261 -20.41 9.16 1.08
CA ASP A 261 -21.19 10.41 1.07
C ASP A 261 -20.99 11.15 2.41
N ALA A 262 -20.37 12.32 2.37
CA ALA A 262 -20.21 13.21 3.51
C ALA A 262 -21.50 14.00 3.73
N GLN A 263 -22.43 13.47 4.56
CA GLN A 263 -23.67 14.19 4.93
C GLN A 263 -23.46 15.53 5.67
N THR A 264 -22.21 16.01 5.85
CA THR A 264 -21.91 17.39 6.26
C THR A 264 -22.35 18.42 5.22
N LYS A 265 -22.49 18.03 3.94
CA LYS A 265 -23.05 18.88 2.90
C LYS A 265 -24.52 18.54 2.66
N ILE A 266 -25.29 19.55 2.22
CA ILE A 266 -26.69 19.38 1.78
C ILE A 266 -26.75 18.63 0.43
N ILE A 267 -25.61 18.38 -0.20
CA ILE A 267 -25.46 17.86 -1.56
C ILE A 267 -24.63 16.59 -1.47
N ASP A 268 -25.11 15.53 -2.12
CA ASP A 268 -24.41 14.25 -2.28
C ASP A 268 -23.06 14.46 -2.97
N ASP A 269 -21.98 13.97 -2.34
CA ASP A 269 -20.61 14.25 -2.77
C ASP A 269 -19.75 13.04 -3.13
N ILE A 270 -20.36 11.85 -3.20
CA ILE A 270 -19.72 10.63 -3.74
C ILE A 270 -18.90 10.95 -5.00
N GLY A 271 -17.63 10.55 -4.98
CA GLY A 271 -16.67 10.73 -6.05
C GLY A 271 -15.98 12.10 -6.05
N ASP A 272 -16.16 12.92 -5.01
CA ASP A 272 -15.62 14.27 -4.84
C ASP A 272 -15.67 15.11 -6.13
N PRO A 273 -16.86 15.51 -6.63
CA PRO A 273 -16.95 16.33 -7.84
C PRO A 273 -16.25 17.69 -7.65
N ASP A 274 -15.38 18.07 -8.59
CA ASP A 274 -14.68 19.36 -8.55
C ASP A 274 -15.65 20.54 -8.71
N ASP A 275 -15.66 21.44 -7.73
CA ASP A 275 -16.54 22.63 -7.72
C ASP A 275 -16.47 23.50 -8.99
N LYS A 276 -15.33 23.49 -9.72
CA LYS A 276 -15.13 24.34 -10.90
C LYS A 276 -15.45 23.62 -12.21
N THR A 277 -14.98 22.39 -12.35
CA THR A 277 -15.05 21.63 -13.61
C THR A 277 -16.12 20.55 -13.60
N GLY A 278 -16.55 20.09 -12.43
CA GLY A 278 -17.43 18.95 -12.23
C GLY A 278 -16.72 17.59 -12.26
N GLU A 279 -15.44 17.50 -12.67
CA GLU A 279 -14.68 16.22 -12.74
C GLU A 279 -14.83 15.43 -11.43
N PHE A 280 -15.19 14.14 -11.50
CA PHE A 280 -15.17 13.27 -10.32
C PHE A 280 -13.73 12.92 -9.95
N LEU A 281 -13.30 13.30 -8.76
CA LEU A 281 -11.90 13.25 -8.33
C LEU A 281 -11.56 11.97 -7.54
N ALA A 282 -12.52 11.43 -6.79
CA ALA A 282 -12.35 10.28 -5.89
C ALA A 282 -13.11 9.03 -6.34
N THR A 283 -12.81 8.57 -7.56
CA THR A 283 -13.54 7.46 -8.20
C THR A 283 -12.93 6.07 -7.93
N GLN A 284 -11.96 5.98 -7.02
CA GLN A 284 -11.21 4.76 -6.76
C GLN A 284 -11.87 3.90 -5.67
N TYR A 285 -11.95 2.60 -5.95
CA TYR A 285 -12.22 1.53 -4.99
C TYR A 285 -10.89 0.81 -4.76
N VAL A 286 -10.29 1.00 -3.60
CA VAL A 286 -8.94 0.53 -3.27
C VAL A 286 -9.08 -0.69 -2.37
N GLY A 287 -8.63 -1.85 -2.86
CA GLY A 287 -8.86 -3.13 -2.19
C GLY A 287 -7.62 -3.97 -1.98
N ILE A 288 -7.66 -4.77 -0.92
CA ILE A 288 -6.67 -5.79 -0.59
C ILE A 288 -7.42 -7.09 -0.36
N GLY A 289 -6.93 -8.20 -0.92
CA GLY A 289 -7.51 -9.52 -0.71
C GLY A 289 -6.47 -10.60 -0.43
N VAL A 290 -6.95 -11.82 -0.18
CA VAL A 290 -6.13 -12.95 0.26
C VAL A 290 -6.02 -14.00 -0.84
N LEU A 291 -4.79 -14.40 -1.16
CA LEU A 291 -4.49 -15.48 -2.12
C LEU A 291 -4.10 -16.78 -1.43
N HIS A 292 -3.44 -16.69 -0.27
CA HIS A 292 -2.93 -17.84 0.47
C HIS A 292 -2.66 -17.47 1.93
N ALA A 293 -2.91 -18.39 2.84
CA ALA A 293 -2.33 -18.37 4.18
C ALA A 293 -2.06 -19.82 4.58
N ASP A 294 -0.83 -20.15 4.97
CA ASP A 294 -0.53 -21.50 5.46
C ASP A 294 -1.43 -21.83 6.66
N ARG A 295 -1.83 -23.09 6.78
CA ARG A 295 -2.63 -23.57 7.90
C ARG A 295 -1.83 -23.66 9.20
N ALA A 296 -0.55 -24.02 9.09
CA ALA A 296 0.41 -24.06 10.18
C ALA A 296 1.83 -24.08 9.60
N TYR A 297 2.86 -23.92 10.43
CA TYR A 297 4.27 -23.95 10.00
C TYR A 297 4.66 -25.24 9.24
N ASN A 298 3.99 -26.37 9.54
CA ASN A 298 4.22 -27.66 8.92
C ASN A 298 3.07 -28.14 8.01
N ALA A 299 2.17 -27.22 7.66
CA ALA A 299 1.00 -27.48 6.83
C ALA A 299 0.78 -26.27 5.90
N GLU A 300 1.52 -26.27 4.78
CA GLU A 300 1.54 -25.18 3.80
C GLU A 300 0.28 -25.10 2.94
N GLU A 301 -0.70 -25.99 3.11
CA GLU A 301 -1.97 -25.84 2.40
C GLU A 301 -2.69 -24.56 2.84
N ASP A 302 -3.43 -23.98 1.89
CA ASP A 302 -4.19 -22.76 2.12
C ASP A 302 -5.30 -22.98 3.15
N ASP A 303 -5.36 -22.16 4.20
CA ASP A 303 -6.39 -22.19 5.23
C ASP A 303 -7.49 -21.16 4.95
N PRO A 304 -8.66 -21.56 4.40
CA PRO A 304 -9.75 -20.65 4.08
C PRO A 304 -10.38 -19.97 5.31
N ALA A 305 -10.09 -20.43 6.54
CA ALA A 305 -10.57 -19.77 7.75
C ALA A 305 -9.80 -18.47 8.07
N GLN A 306 -8.66 -18.24 7.43
CA GLN A 306 -7.90 -17.00 7.55
C GLN A 306 -8.42 -15.94 6.56
N PRO A 307 -8.38 -14.64 6.92
CA PRO A 307 -7.86 -14.08 8.17
C PRO A 307 -8.82 -14.27 9.35
N ALA A 308 -8.26 -14.57 10.53
CA ALA A 308 -9.04 -14.76 11.75
C ALA A 308 -9.70 -13.46 12.26
N THR A 309 -9.07 -12.31 12.01
CA THR A 309 -9.60 -11.00 12.38
C THR A 309 -9.59 -10.05 11.18
N VAL A 310 -10.71 -9.39 10.93
CA VAL A 310 -10.82 -8.22 10.06
C VAL A 310 -11.59 -7.13 10.80
N ASP A 311 -10.94 -5.98 10.96
CA ASP A 311 -11.49 -4.83 11.64
C ASP A 311 -11.28 -3.53 10.85
N PHE A 312 -12.27 -2.65 10.95
CA PHE A 312 -12.25 -1.29 10.43
C PHE A 312 -12.41 -0.35 11.62
N THR A 313 -11.34 0.34 11.97
CA THR A 313 -11.28 1.17 13.17
C THR A 313 -10.70 2.53 12.79
N PRO A 314 -11.32 3.65 13.20
CA PRO A 314 -10.79 4.98 12.89
C PRO A 314 -9.44 5.17 13.57
N LEU A 315 -8.58 5.99 12.97
CA LEU A 315 -7.23 6.24 13.47
C LEU A 315 -7.19 6.66 14.95
N SER A 316 -8.18 7.43 15.42
CA SER A 316 -8.30 7.88 16.82
C SER A 316 -8.49 6.74 17.83
N ASN A 317 -8.95 5.58 17.38
CA ASN A 317 -9.20 4.40 18.21
C ASN A 317 -8.13 3.31 18.00
N LEU A 318 -7.17 3.51 17.10
CA LEU A 318 -6.09 2.55 16.87
C LEU A 318 -5.17 2.49 18.08
N LYS A 319 -5.05 1.31 18.71
CA LYS A 319 -4.23 1.13 19.91
C LYS A 319 -2.78 0.90 19.55
N THR A 320 -1.89 1.80 19.95
CA THR A 320 -0.46 1.77 19.61
C THR A 320 0.41 1.93 20.86
N HIS A 321 1.68 1.54 20.77
CA HIS A 321 2.68 1.83 21.79
C HIS A 321 2.74 3.32 22.12
N GLY A 322 3.00 3.62 23.38
CA GLY A 322 3.04 4.98 23.92
C GLY A 322 1.71 5.42 24.56
N SER A 323 0.59 4.80 24.19
CA SER A 323 -0.72 5.05 24.82
C SER A 323 -1.42 3.78 25.32
N TYR A 324 -1.05 2.60 24.81
CA TYR A 324 -1.68 1.32 25.15
C TYR A 324 -0.65 0.26 25.53
N SER A 325 -1.11 -0.79 26.21
CA SER A 325 -0.30 -1.95 26.57
C SER A 325 -0.25 -3.00 25.46
N ASP A 326 0.82 -3.81 25.46
CA ASP A 326 0.94 -5.00 24.59
C ASP A 326 -0.26 -5.93 24.69
N ASP A 327 -0.81 -6.10 25.90
CA ASP A 327 -1.98 -6.94 26.15
C ASP A 327 -3.21 -6.45 25.37
N GLU A 328 -3.44 -5.13 25.34
CA GLU A 328 -4.56 -4.53 24.60
C GLU A 328 -4.37 -4.60 23.10
N MET A 329 -3.15 -4.37 22.62
CA MET A 329 -2.82 -4.44 21.19
C MET A 329 -2.91 -5.87 20.67
N TYR A 330 -2.43 -6.85 21.44
CA TYR A 330 -2.55 -8.27 21.09
C TYR A 330 -4.02 -8.70 21.03
N LEU A 331 -4.88 -8.18 21.92
CA LEU A 331 -6.31 -8.48 21.89
C LEU A 331 -7.00 -7.94 20.63
N ASP A 332 -6.52 -6.85 20.04
CA ASP A 332 -7.05 -6.36 18.76
C ASP A 332 -6.72 -7.34 17.63
N LEU A 333 -5.48 -7.84 17.57
CA LEU A 333 -5.06 -8.89 16.61
C LEU A 333 -5.86 -10.19 16.79
N ALA A 334 -6.03 -10.63 18.03
CA ALA A 334 -6.67 -11.90 18.39
C ALA A 334 -8.19 -11.80 18.62
N SER A 335 -8.83 -10.69 18.22
CA SER A 335 -10.22 -10.41 18.57
C SER A 335 -11.23 -11.36 17.92
N GLY A 336 -10.89 -11.98 16.78
CA GLY A 336 -11.81 -12.80 16.00
C GLY A 336 -12.93 -12.01 15.32
N LYS A 337 -12.83 -10.67 15.32
CA LYS A 337 -13.83 -9.80 14.71
C LYS A 337 -13.84 -10.01 13.20
N GLN A 338 -15.04 -10.06 12.61
CA GLN A 338 -15.25 -10.19 11.17
C GLN A 338 -16.17 -9.05 10.71
N SER A 339 -15.65 -7.82 10.82
CA SER A 339 -16.41 -6.60 10.53
C SER A 339 -16.90 -6.59 9.08
N GLN A 340 -18.14 -6.20 8.83
CA GLN A 340 -18.72 -6.19 7.48
C GLN A 340 -18.35 -4.94 6.68
N GLY A 341 -17.78 -3.92 7.34
CA GLY A 341 -17.51 -2.61 6.75
C GLY A 341 -18.19 -1.48 7.50
N THR A 342 -17.66 -0.26 7.35
CA THR A 342 -18.27 0.96 7.88
C THR A 342 -19.49 1.42 7.07
N ASP A 343 -19.64 0.92 5.84
CA ASP A 343 -20.82 1.16 5.00
C ASP A 343 -22.01 0.23 5.31
N THR A 344 -21.85 -0.75 6.20
CA THR A 344 -22.92 -1.68 6.59
C THR A 344 -23.61 -1.23 7.88
N GLY A 345 -24.92 -0.96 7.83
CA GLY A 345 -25.74 -0.58 8.99
C GLY A 345 -25.50 0.83 9.54
N GLU A 346 -24.26 1.32 9.53
CA GLU A 346 -23.84 2.64 10.02
C GLU A 346 -23.89 3.75 8.95
N TYR A 347 -24.19 3.41 7.68
CA TYR A 347 -24.45 4.36 6.56
C TYR A 347 -25.43 5.47 6.94
N GLN A 348 -26.34 5.22 7.90
CA GLN A 348 -27.32 6.21 8.35
C GLN A 348 -26.70 7.38 9.15
N ARG A 349 -25.40 7.31 9.49
CA ARG A 349 -24.66 8.33 10.27
C ARG A 349 -23.23 8.53 9.74
N PRO A 350 -23.05 8.98 8.50
CA PRO A 350 -21.72 9.05 7.89
C PRO A 350 -20.83 10.17 8.45
N THR A 351 -21.38 11.05 9.29
CA THR A 351 -20.62 12.03 10.09
C THR A 351 -20.12 11.46 11.41
N ASN A 352 -20.36 10.18 11.70
CA ASN A 352 -19.91 9.54 12.93
C ASN A 352 -18.38 9.38 12.91
N PRO A 353 -17.62 10.05 13.81
CA PRO A 353 -16.17 9.94 13.82
C PRO A 353 -15.67 8.53 14.18
N ALA A 354 -16.57 7.64 14.66
CA ALA A 354 -16.24 6.26 14.94
C ALA A 354 -16.11 5.37 13.70
N ILE A 355 -16.51 5.84 12.51
CA ILE A 355 -16.52 5.04 11.27
C ILE A 355 -15.79 5.72 10.08
N GLN A 356 -15.38 6.97 10.27
CA GLN A 356 -14.70 7.81 9.29
C GLN A 356 -13.21 7.49 9.18
N ALA A 357 -12.64 7.62 7.97
CA ALA A 357 -11.23 7.31 7.66
C ALA A 357 -10.73 6.00 8.32
N PRO A 358 -11.37 4.85 8.03
CA PRO A 358 -11.07 3.61 8.73
C PRO A 358 -9.64 3.16 8.42
N ILE A 359 -8.90 2.87 9.49
CA ILE A 359 -7.74 1.98 9.42
C ILE A 359 -8.28 0.56 9.28
N VAL A 360 -7.81 -0.13 8.26
CA VAL A 360 -8.13 -1.53 8.06
C VAL A 360 -7.06 -2.39 8.71
N MET A 361 -7.47 -3.31 9.58
CA MET A 361 -6.60 -4.32 10.15
C MET A 361 -7.08 -5.71 9.74
N MET A 362 -6.17 -6.50 9.17
CA MET A 362 -6.39 -7.91 8.84
C MET A 362 -5.33 -8.75 9.54
N ALA A 363 -5.73 -9.59 10.49
CA ALA A 363 -4.81 -10.42 11.26
C ALA A 363 -4.96 -11.92 10.98
N PHE A 364 -3.82 -12.57 10.80
CA PHE A 364 -3.69 -13.99 10.50
C PHE A 364 -3.08 -14.73 11.70
N GLY A 365 -3.69 -15.83 12.12
CA GLY A 365 -3.24 -16.63 13.26
C GLY A 365 -4.39 -17.24 14.06
N PRO A 366 -4.11 -17.79 15.27
CA PRO A 366 -2.79 -17.87 15.87
C PRO A 366 -1.93 -18.96 15.20
N TYR A 367 -0.63 -18.72 15.13
CA TYR A 367 0.37 -19.72 14.76
C TYR A 367 1.27 -20.05 15.94
N ASP A 368 1.62 -21.33 16.08
CA ASP A 368 2.76 -21.74 16.90
C ASP A 368 3.92 -22.05 15.95
N ILE A 369 5.02 -21.30 16.06
CA ILE A 369 6.13 -21.32 15.09
C ILE A 369 7.40 -21.73 15.84
N PRO A 370 7.84 -23.00 15.70
CA PRO A 370 9.08 -23.45 16.29
C PRO A 370 10.28 -22.67 15.76
N PHE A 371 11.38 -22.64 16.53
CA PHE A 371 12.61 -22.02 16.05
C PHE A 371 13.11 -22.67 14.75
N GLY A 372 13.41 -21.83 13.76
CA GLY A 372 13.89 -22.23 12.44
C GLY A 372 12.78 -22.49 11.41
N GLU A 373 11.52 -22.52 11.84
CA GLU A 373 10.36 -22.75 10.97
C GLU A 373 9.75 -21.42 10.49
N ASP A 374 8.88 -21.51 9.48
CA ASP A 374 8.23 -20.34 8.89
C ASP A 374 6.75 -20.54 8.56
N VAL A 375 6.07 -19.42 8.31
CA VAL A 375 4.68 -19.35 7.84
C VAL A 375 4.63 -18.41 6.65
N ARG A 376 3.88 -18.78 5.61
CA ARG A 376 3.65 -17.97 4.40
C ARG A 376 2.23 -17.40 4.36
N ILE A 377 2.14 -16.13 4.00
CA ILE A 377 0.86 -15.43 3.71
C ILE A 377 1.01 -14.69 2.39
N VAL A 378 0.02 -14.77 1.51
CA VAL A 378 0.02 -14.11 0.21
C VAL A 378 -1.25 -13.27 0.05
N LEU A 379 -1.05 -11.98 -0.19
CA LEU A 379 -2.09 -10.98 -0.41
C LEU A 379 -2.00 -10.43 -1.83
N TYR A 380 -3.02 -9.67 -2.24
CA TYR A 380 -2.93 -8.79 -3.40
C TYR A 380 -3.49 -7.41 -3.10
N GLU A 381 -2.89 -6.39 -3.70
CA GLU A 381 -3.40 -5.02 -3.77
C GLU A 381 -4.03 -4.80 -5.16
N ALA A 382 -5.24 -4.23 -5.21
CA ALA A 382 -5.98 -3.95 -6.45
C ALA A 382 -6.76 -2.64 -6.35
N ILE A 383 -6.92 -1.91 -7.46
CA ILE A 383 -7.74 -0.69 -7.50
C ILE A 383 -8.67 -0.71 -8.71
N GLY A 384 -9.97 -0.61 -8.44
CA GLY A 384 -11.02 -0.40 -9.45
C GLY A 384 -11.40 1.07 -9.53
N SER A 385 -11.77 1.54 -10.72
CA SER A 385 -12.23 2.93 -10.93
C SER A 385 -12.79 3.08 -12.33
N ILE A 386 -13.71 4.03 -12.53
CA ILE A 386 -14.08 4.47 -13.88
C ILE A 386 -12.88 5.11 -14.59
N ALA A 387 -12.88 5.11 -15.92
CA ALA A 387 -11.80 5.75 -16.66
C ALA A 387 -11.84 7.28 -16.45
N ARG A 388 -10.68 7.92 -16.29
CA ARG A 388 -10.61 9.37 -16.07
C ARG A 388 -11.36 10.22 -17.11
N PRO A 389 -11.33 9.91 -18.42
CA PRO A 389 -12.16 10.64 -19.39
C PRO A 389 -13.67 10.55 -19.11
N VAL A 390 -14.13 9.42 -18.56
CA VAL A 390 -15.52 9.25 -18.11
C VAL A 390 -15.78 10.11 -16.89
N ALA A 391 -14.89 10.13 -15.91
CA ALA A 391 -14.99 11.00 -14.73
C ALA A 391 -15.08 12.49 -15.08
N ILE A 392 -14.30 12.95 -16.07
CA ILE A 392 -14.33 14.33 -16.57
C ILE A 392 -15.68 14.63 -17.25
N GLN A 393 -16.09 13.79 -18.20
CA GLN A 393 -17.29 14.06 -18.99
C GLN A 393 -18.56 13.93 -18.14
N ALA A 394 -18.72 12.83 -17.41
CA ALA A 394 -19.90 12.60 -16.57
C ALA A 394 -19.99 13.63 -15.45
N GLY A 395 -18.84 14.08 -14.92
CA GLY A 395 -18.76 15.16 -13.96
C GLY A 395 -19.28 16.50 -14.48
N GLN A 396 -18.89 16.87 -15.70
CA GLN A 396 -19.43 18.06 -16.38
C GLN A 396 -20.94 17.93 -16.62
N ASP A 397 -21.38 16.75 -17.05
CA ASP A 397 -22.80 16.49 -17.32
C ASP A 397 -23.63 16.55 -16.04
N TRP A 398 -23.10 16.05 -14.90
CA TRP A 398 -23.73 16.12 -13.58
C TRP A 398 -23.86 17.56 -13.12
N LYS A 399 -22.77 18.33 -13.20
CA LYS A 399 -22.76 19.76 -12.85
C LYS A 399 -23.74 20.59 -13.68
N ASN A 400 -23.96 20.20 -14.94
CA ASN A 400 -24.93 20.84 -15.84
C ASN A 400 -26.38 20.31 -15.67
N GLY A 401 -26.62 19.37 -14.76
CA GLY A 401 -27.94 18.76 -14.52
C GLY A 401 -28.42 17.82 -15.63
N SER A 402 -27.49 17.30 -16.44
CA SER A 402 -27.78 16.48 -17.63
C SER A 402 -27.30 15.03 -17.53
N LEU A 403 -26.56 14.66 -16.47
CA LEU A 403 -26.08 13.29 -16.28
C LEU A 403 -27.25 12.31 -16.19
N SER A 404 -27.15 11.27 -17.01
CA SER A 404 -28.00 10.08 -16.93
C SER A 404 -27.17 8.82 -17.09
N PHE A 405 -27.51 7.79 -16.32
CA PHE A 405 -26.82 6.51 -16.36
C PHE A 405 -27.79 5.40 -15.98
N ASN A 406 -27.91 4.35 -16.81
CA ASN A 406 -28.82 3.23 -16.59
C ASN A 406 -30.27 3.61 -16.21
N GLY A 407 -30.79 4.69 -16.80
CA GLY A 407 -32.15 5.19 -16.53
C GLY A 407 -32.31 6.04 -15.26
N LEU A 408 -31.23 6.28 -14.53
CA LEU A 408 -31.15 7.20 -13.40
C LEU A 408 -30.71 8.59 -13.88
N SER A 409 -30.91 9.62 -13.07
CA SER A 409 -30.45 11.00 -13.33
C SER A 409 -29.92 11.67 -12.08
N GLY A 410 -29.11 12.73 -12.24
CA GLY A 410 -28.56 13.49 -11.11
C GLY A 410 -27.65 12.62 -10.24
N ASP A 411 -27.79 12.74 -8.92
CA ASP A 411 -26.95 12.05 -7.93
C ASP A 411 -27.05 10.52 -8.06
N GLN A 412 -28.27 9.99 -8.25
CA GLN A 412 -28.45 8.54 -8.46
C GLN A 412 -27.69 8.01 -9.68
N ALA A 413 -27.57 8.81 -10.74
CA ALA A 413 -26.78 8.44 -11.91
C ALA A 413 -25.27 8.53 -11.64
N LYS A 414 -24.84 9.53 -10.85
CA LYS A 414 -23.46 9.69 -10.41
C LYS A 414 -23.04 8.48 -9.57
N ASP A 415 -23.79 8.15 -8.53
CA ASP A 415 -23.46 7.07 -7.59
C ASP A 415 -23.42 5.73 -8.30
N ALA A 416 -24.40 5.46 -9.16
CA ALA A 416 -24.44 4.25 -9.95
C ALA A 416 -23.26 4.15 -10.93
N LEU A 417 -22.84 5.27 -11.53
CA LEU A 417 -21.70 5.30 -12.45
C LEU A 417 -20.37 5.13 -11.71
N VAL A 418 -20.12 5.91 -10.65
CA VAL A 418 -18.92 5.80 -9.80
C VAL A 418 -18.84 4.40 -9.20
N GLY A 419 -19.98 3.86 -8.76
CA GLY A 419 -20.14 2.51 -8.22
C GLY A 419 -19.68 1.39 -9.15
N THR A 420 -19.65 1.59 -10.47
CA THR A 420 -19.06 0.60 -11.41
C THR A 420 -17.56 0.38 -11.21
N GLY A 421 -16.88 1.27 -10.47
CA GLY A 421 -15.53 1.05 -9.97
C GLY A 421 -15.41 -0.21 -9.11
N LYS A 422 -16.46 -0.57 -8.35
CA LYS A 422 -16.54 -1.82 -7.58
C LYS A 422 -16.51 -3.05 -8.49
N ASP A 423 -17.26 -3.03 -9.60
CA ASP A 423 -17.25 -4.14 -10.57
C ASP A 423 -15.86 -4.31 -11.21
N SER A 424 -15.21 -3.18 -11.52
CA SER A 424 -13.84 -3.17 -12.02
C SER A 424 -12.87 -3.76 -11.00
N LEU A 425 -13.00 -3.43 -9.72
CA LEU A 425 -12.20 -4.01 -8.65
C LEU A 425 -12.41 -5.53 -8.55
N ALA A 426 -13.66 -5.99 -8.54
CA ALA A 426 -13.99 -7.42 -8.47
C ALA A 426 -13.39 -8.20 -9.66
N GLN A 427 -13.44 -7.63 -10.87
CA GLN A 427 -12.80 -8.22 -12.04
C GLN A 427 -11.27 -8.32 -11.86
N ILE A 428 -10.62 -7.24 -11.40
CA ILE A 428 -9.17 -7.22 -11.18
C ILE A 428 -8.76 -8.25 -10.11
N ALA A 429 -9.52 -8.33 -9.01
CA ALA A 429 -9.34 -9.32 -7.95
C ALA A 429 -9.44 -10.75 -8.51
N SER A 430 -10.44 -11.05 -9.33
CA SER A 430 -10.58 -12.37 -9.97
C SER A 430 -9.39 -12.74 -10.85
N HIS A 431 -8.78 -11.74 -11.52
CA HIS A 431 -7.57 -11.96 -12.31
C HIS A 431 -6.34 -12.24 -11.42
N ALA A 432 -6.26 -11.65 -10.24
CA ALA A 432 -5.20 -11.91 -9.26
C ALA A 432 -5.29 -13.34 -8.73
N GLU A 433 -6.48 -13.78 -8.31
CA GLU A 433 -6.72 -15.16 -7.86
C GLU A 433 -6.44 -16.18 -8.96
N PHE A 434 -6.95 -15.94 -10.18
CA PHE A 434 -6.67 -16.79 -11.33
C PHE A 434 -5.16 -16.90 -11.61
N ALA A 435 -4.45 -15.77 -11.57
CA ALA A 435 -3.01 -15.74 -11.80
C ALA A 435 -2.22 -16.50 -10.75
N TRP A 436 -2.61 -16.37 -9.48
CA TRP A 436 -2.00 -17.10 -8.38
C TRP A 436 -2.21 -18.61 -8.53
N GLN A 437 -3.46 -19.04 -8.72
CA GLN A 437 -3.83 -20.46 -8.88
C GLN A 437 -3.15 -21.13 -10.08
N ARG A 438 -2.92 -20.39 -11.17
CA ARG A 438 -2.19 -20.90 -12.34
C ARG A 438 -0.67 -20.86 -12.19
N GLY A 439 -0.18 -20.06 -11.25
CA GLY A 439 1.22 -19.70 -11.09
C GLY A 439 1.58 -18.47 -11.93
N LEU A 440 2.10 -17.43 -11.28
CA LEU A 440 2.39 -16.14 -11.92
C LEU A 440 3.29 -16.24 -13.17
N GLY A 441 4.18 -17.24 -13.21
CA GLY A 441 5.10 -17.48 -14.32
C GLY A 441 4.48 -18.08 -15.58
N THR A 442 3.25 -18.61 -15.50
CA THR A 442 2.56 -19.28 -16.62
C THR A 442 1.70 -18.33 -17.43
N LEU A 443 1.47 -17.10 -16.95
CA LEU A 443 0.65 -16.11 -17.63
C LEU A 443 1.23 -15.73 -19.00
N PRO A 444 0.37 -15.39 -19.99
CA PRO A 444 0.84 -14.89 -21.27
C PRO A 444 1.77 -13.69 -21.10
N LYS A 445 2.91 -13.70 -21.80
CA LYS A 445 3.88 -12.61 -21.71
C LYS A 445 3.54 -11.57 -22.79
N PRO A 446 3.44 -10.28 -22.44
CA PRO A 446 3.21 -9.25 -23.44
C PRO A 446 4.42 -9.18 -24.38
N PRO A 447 4.24 -8.71 -25.63
CA PRO A 447 5.36 -8.43 -26.51
C PRO A 447 6.29 -7.41 -25.85
N ARG A 448 7.59 -7.53 -26.14
CA ARG A 448 8.56 -6.58 -25.61
C ARG A 448 8.25 -5.19 -26.15
N ALA A 449 8.07 -4.23 -25.25
CA ALA A 449 7.86 -2.84 -25.63
C ALA A 449 9.06 -2.32 -26.46
N PRO A 450 8.83 -1.75 -27.65
CA PRO A 450 9.89 -1.25 -28.51
C PRO A 450 10.50 0.03 -27.94
N ASN A 451 11.78 0.26 -28.23
CA ASN A 451 12.34 1.60 -28.07
C ASN A 451 11.63 2.54 -29.06
N LEU A 452 11.38 3.79 -28.66
CA LEU A 452 10.68 4.77 -29.48
C LEU A 452 11.61 5.95 -29.78
N GLN A 453 11.66 6.37 -31.04
CA GLN A 453 12.25 7.65 -31.43
C GLN A 453 11.17 8.53 -32.06
N ILE A 454 10.92 9.66 -31.44
CA ILE A 454 9.88 10.62 -31.83
C ILE A 454 10.57 11.88 -32.33
N GLU A 455 10.26 12.31 -33.54
CA GLU A 455 10.58 13.64 -34.06
C GLU A 455 9.30 14.48 -34.08
N SER A 456 9.24 15.45 -33.18
CA SER A 456 8.14 16.40 -33.04
C SER A 456 8.54 17.72 -33.69
N GLY A 457 7.80 18.13 -34.72
CA GLY A 457 7.90 19.43 -35.38
C GLY A 457 6.53 20.09 -35.56
N PRO A 458 6.49 21.40 -35.88
CA PRO A 458 5.23 22.11 -36.09
C PRO A 458 4.43 21.46 -37.23
N GLY A 459 3.28 20.87 -36.87
CA GLY A 459 2.37 20.19 -37.81
C GLY A 459 2.72 18.74 -38.17
N LYS A 460 3.79 18.14 -37.63
CA LYS A 460 4.14 16.73 -37.89
C LYS A 460 4.81 16.07 -36.69
N ILE A 461 4.31 14.89 -36.33
CA ILE A 461 4.99 13.97 -35.41
C ILE A 461 5.38 12.74 -36.22
N VAL A 462 6.66 12.36 -36.17
CA VAL A 462 7.20 11.15 -36.82
C VAL A 462 7.65 10.17 -35.75
N LEU A 463 7.09 8.96 -35.78
CA LEU A 463 7.62 7.82 -35.04
C LEU A 463 8.61 7.08 -35.95
N LYS A 464 9.87 6.98 -35.52
CA LYS A 464 10.97 6.31 -36.23
C LYS A 464 11.23 4.91 -35.71
#